data_AF-A0ABD3DAE6-F1
#
_entry.id   AF-A0ABD3DAE6-F1
#
_cell.length_a   1.000
_cell.length_b   1.000
_cell.length_c   1.000
_cell.angle_alpha   90.00
_cell.angle_beta   90.00
_cell.angle_gamma   90.00
#
_symmetry.space_group_name_H-M   'P 1'
#
loop_
_entity.id
_entity.type
_entity.pdbx_description
1 polymer ?
#
loop_
_entity_poly.entity_id
_entity_poly.type
_entity_poly.pdbx_seq_one_letter_code
_entity_poly.pdbx_strand_id
1 'polypeptide(L)'
;MQMLAILNQCKSVVFTGHSLGGPLASLSALWLLSHVQTYSPTMSVLSITYGSPLLGNEAFSQAILQERWAGNFCHIVAHHDILPRLLFAPSSPYLRALFQFWQLSMTSPYFVNLVSQLSDEEKVELVEKVLACVKGRLYPGDDWEIISPYWPFGSYMFCSGKGAICLDNAVAIVKFLYLTMAESSSANSCIEDHLKYEEYVGKVCWQYLKKGSLMMNTSFSESSNEAGIALALQSSGISCQQPVYETATNSLATARQSGWRRNLNNAKMAVSLSKITPCRAEIEWYKAFCDNSEDQLGYYDSFKRRGASKRDFKVNMNRLRLGRFWDDLIDKLEKNQLTHDFHKLPKYVNASQFYKLLVEPLEIAEYYKTRKHIEKGHYIDHGREKRFKIFDKWWGERKVGDEESKPRSKYAGLTQDSCFWARVEEARELIFHVVGELDLGRRLALLEKIEKFEEYASGIVEKKEVSIDVMAKNSSYSLFREEWRGIKSQLKLLLPLPGFQDEMVQ
;
A
#
# COMPACT_ATOMS: atom_id res chain seq x y z
N MET A 1 21.12 12.81 6.57
CA MET A 1 22.22 11.84 6.72
C MET A 1 21.97 10.78 7.81
N GLN A 2 21.50 11.12 9.01
CA GLN A 2 21.29 10.11 10.08
C GLN A 2 20.15 9.09 9.81
N MET A 3 19.00 9.50 9.25
CA MET A 3 17.89 8.55 8.98
C MET A 3 18.19 7.53 7.87
N LEU A 4 19.05 7.87 6.89
CA LEU A 4 19.48 6.93 5.85
C LEU A 4 20.42 5.85 6.42
N ALA A 5 21.20 6.16 7.46
CA ALA A 5 22.05 5.17 8.14
C ALA A 5 21.22 4.12 8.90
N ILE A 6 20.06 4.52 9.44
CA ILE A 6 19.11 3.64 10.14
C ILE A 6 18.56 2.55 9.20
N LEU A 7 18.33 2.88 7.92
CA LEU A 7 17.79 1.94 6.92
C LEU A 7 18.64 0.70 6.72
N ASN A 8 19.96 0.80 6.95
CA ASN A 8 20.90 -0.29 6.71
C ASN A 8 21.20 -1.13 7.96
N GLN A 9 20.77 -0.68 9.15
CA GLN A 9 21.16 -1.30 10.43
C GLN A 9 19.98 -1.80 11.27
N CYS A 10 18.77 -1.27 11.04
CA CYS A 10 17.61 -1.56 11.89
C CYS A 10 16.56 -2.42 11.17
N LYS A 11 16.08 -3.46 11.85
CA LYS A 11 14.95 -4.29 11.37
C LYS A 11 13.58 -3.66 11.65
N SER A 12 13.53 -2.75 12.62
CA SER A 12 12.32 -2.04 13.03
C SER A 12 12.66 -0.65 13.54
N VAL A 13 11.83 0.34 13.21
CA VAL A 13 11.94 1.72 13.66
C VAL A 13 10.61 2.15 14.26
N VAL A 14 10.65 2.64 15.50
CA VAL A 14 9.48 3.19 16.19
C VAL A 14 9.66 4.70 16.35
N PHE A 15 8.73 5.46 15.80
CA PHE A 15 8.59 6.89 16.05
C PHE A 15 7.58 7.09 17.16
N THR A 16 7.87 7.99 18.08
CA THR A 16 6.94 8.34 19.14
C THR A 16 7.01 9.80 19.50
N GLY A 17 5.92 10.30 20.07
CA GLY A 17 5.83 11.67 20.52
C GLY A 17 4.55 11.89 21.32
N HIS A 18 4.65 12.72 22.35
CA HIS A 18 3.52 13.24 23.10
C HIS A 18 3.15 14.63 22.57
N SER A 19 1.87 14.99 22.62
CA SER A 19 1.38 16.31 22.25
C SER A 19 1.82 16.69 20.82
N LEU A 20 2.40 17.87 20.62
CA LEU A 20 2.95 18.35 19.33
C LEU A 20 4.12 17.49 18.78
N GLY A 21 4.74 16.65 19.61
CA GLY A 21 5.70 15.64 19.15
C GLY A 21 5.02 14.50 18.38
N GLY A 22 3.74 14.23 18.63
CA GLY A 22 2.97 13.17 17.97
C GLY A 22 2.81 13.37 16.45
N PRO A 23 2.38 14.56 15.98
CA PRO A 23 2.34 14.88 14.56
C PRO A 23 3.72 14.77 13.90
N LEU A 24 4.78 15.24 14.57
CA LEU A 24 6.16 15.14 14.07
C LEU A 24 6.62 13.68 13.94
N ALA A 25 6.32 12.84 14.93
CA ALA A 25 6.58 11.40 14.88
C ALA A 25 5.84 10.73 13.71
N SER A 26 4.57 11.10 13.51
CA SER A 26 3.75 10.55 12.42
C SER A 26 4.24 10.99 11.04
N LEU A 27 4.60 12.26 10.87
CA LEU A 27 5.22 12.76 9.62
C LEU A 27 6.57 12.09 9.35
N SER A 28 7.39 11.89 10.39
CA SER A 28 8.69 11.20 10.28
C SER A 28 8.50 9.74 9.86
N ALA A 29 7.49 9.06 10.40
CA ALA A 29 7.13 7.70 10.00
C ALA A 29 6.62 7.64 8.55
N LEU A 30 5.78 8.59 8.11
CA LEU A 30 5.33 8.69 6.72
C LEU A 30 6.47 8.95 5.75
N TRP A 31 7.38 9.87 6.11
CA TRP A 31 8.58 10.12 5.34
C TRP A 31 9.41 8.84 5.22
N LEU A 32 9.61 8.09 6.31
CA LEU A 32 10.37 6.85 6.24
C LEU A 32 9.64 5.81 5.37
N LEU A 33 8.33 5.62 5.53
CA LEU A 33 7.53 4.69 4.73
C LEU A 33 7.61 4.96 3.23
N SER A 34 7.65 6.23 2.81
CA SER A 34 7.77 6.58 1.39
C SER A 34 9.15 6.29 0.80
N HIS A 35 10.20 6.25 1.63
CA HIS A 35 11.57 5.94 1.19
C HIS A 35 11.88 4.44 1.29
N VAL A 36 11.36 3.76 2.30
CA VAL A 36 11.60 2.32 2.56
C VAL A 36 11.05 1.44 1.45
N GLN A 37 9.92 1.81 0.84
CA GLN A 37 9.37 1.13 -0.33
C GLN A 37 10.35 1.07 -1.51
N THR A 38 11.33 1.99 -1.58
CA THR A 38 12.30 2.06 -2.68
C THR A 38 13.60 1.29 -2.37
N TYR A 39 14.01 1.20 -1.10
CA TYR A 39 15.38 0.76 -0.75
C TYR A 39 15.47 -0.45 0.19
N SER A 40 14.46 -0.76 1.02
CA SER A 40 14.55 -1.88 1.99
C SER A 40 13.17 -2.39 2.42
N PRO A 41 12.51 -3.27 1.64
CA PRO A 41 11.11 -3.66 1.84
C PRO A 41 10.83 -4.47 3.13
N THR A 42 11.87 -4.86 3.88
CA THR A 42 11.74 -5.72 5.07
C THR A 42 11.67 -4.94 6.38
N MET A 43 11.98 -3.64 6.39
CA MET A 43 12.01 -2.83 7.60
C MET A 43 10.60 -2.50 8.10
N SER A 44 10.33 -2.79 9.37
CA SER A 44 9.08 -2.41 10.03
C SER A 44 9.15 -0.96 10.51
N VAL A 45 8.09 -0.17 10.23
CA VAL A 45 7.96 1.20 10.74
C VAL A 45 6.68 1.30 11.56
N LEU A 46 6.75 1.86 12.76
CA LEU A 46 5.59 2.08 13.61
C LEU A 46 5.63 3.49 14.19
N SER A 47 4.50 4.19 14.23
CA SER A 47 4.31 5.46 14.93
C SER A 47 3.35 5.25 16.09
N ILE A 48 3.79 5.55 17.30
CA ILE A 48 2.96 5.52 18.51
C ILE A 48 2.92 6.93 19.10
N THR A 49 1.77 7.56 19.11
CA THR A 49 1.63 8.95 19.59
C THR A 49 0.73 9.03 20.81
N TYR A 50 1.00 9.95 21.73
CA TYR A 50 0.23 10.15 22.95
C TYR A 50 -0.38 11.55 22.96
N GLY A 51 -1.71 11.66 22.99
CA GLY A 51 -2.39 12.97 23.04
C GLY A 51 -2.09 13.86 21.84
N SER A 52 -1.78 13.24 20.70
CA SER A 52 -1.46 13.97 19.48
C SER A 52 -2.71 14.69 18.96
N PRO A 53 -2.61 15.98 18.57
CA PRO A 53 -3.65 16.57 17.74
C PRO A 53 -3.72 15.84 16.38
N LEU A 54 -4.82 16.06 15.66
CA LEU A 54 -4.97 15.56 14.29
C LEU A 54 -3.90 16.18 13.37
N LEU A 55 -3.60 15.51 12.26
CA LEU A 55 -2.52 15.94 11.36
C LEU A 55 -3.02 16.32 9.97
N GLY A 56 -3.88 15.50 9.37
CA GLY A 56 -4.30 15.65 7.98
C GLY A 56 -5.80 15.68 7.80
N ASN A 57 -6.23 15.85 6.55
CA ASN A 57 -7.62 15.86 6.15
C ASN A 57 -8.10 14.47 5.68
N GLU A 58 -9.33 14.41 5.18
CA GLU A 58 -9.91 13.15 4.69
C GLU A 58 -9.10 12.56 3.52
N ALA A 59 -8.65 13.39 2.57
CA ALA A 59 -7.82 12.92 1.45
C ALA A 59 -6.49 12.33 1.93
N PHE A 60 -5.86 12.94 2.94
CA PHE A 60 -4.66 12.42 3.58
C PHE A 60 -4.92 11.05 4.26
N SER A 61 -6.01 10.93 5.00
CA SER A 61 -6.42 9.66 5.62
C SER A 61 -6.70 8.57 4.57
N GLN A 62 -7.35 8.91 3.46
CA GLN A 62 -7.60 7.98 2.35
C GLN A 62 -6.30 7.53 1.67
N ALA A 63 -5.35 8.43 1.44
CA ALA A 63 -4.04 8.08 0.86
C ALA A 63 -3.28 7.08 1.74
N ILE A 64 -3.26 7.29 3.06
CA ILE A 64 -2.63 6.36 4.03
C ILE A 64 -3.31 4.98 4.00
N LEU A 65 -4.64 4.93 3.87
CA LEU A 65 -5.38 3.68 3.77
C LEU A 65 -5.10 2.93 2.45
N GLN A 66 -5.03 3.66 1.34
CA GLN A 66 -4.72 3.13 0.01
C GLN A 66 -3.31 2.53 -0.06
N GLU A 67 -2.33 3.20 0.53
CA GLU A 67 -0.94 2.71 0.63
C GLU A 67 -0.75 1.59 1.66
N ARG A 68 -1.80 1.20 2.38
CA ARG A 68 -1.73 0.16 3.42
C ARG A 68 -0.78 0.52 4.56
N TRP A 69 -0.74 1.80 4.89
CA TRP A 69 0.07 2.35 5.97
C TRP A 69 -0.71 2.58 7.26
N ALA A 70 -2.04 2.48 7.24
CA ALA A 70 -2.86 2.75 8.44
C ALA A 70 -2.48 1.85 9.63
N GLY A 71 -2.08 0.59 9.39
CA GLY A 71 -1.60 -0.32 10.44
C GLY A 71 -0.27 0.09 11.09
N ASN A 72 0.44 1.08 10.54
CA ASN A 72 1.70 1.60 11.05
C ASN A 72 1.50 2.74 12.05
N PHE A 73 0.27 3.20 12.30
CA PHE A 73 -0.02 4.34 13.18
C PHE A 73 -0.97 3.94 14.31
N CYS A 74 -0.55 4.20 15.54
CA CYS A 74 -1.33 4.02 16.76
C CYS A 74 -1.36 5.32 17.56
N HIS A 75 -2.55 5.90 17.70
CA HIS A 75 -2.80 7.13 18.43
C HIS A 75 -3.44 6.82 19.78
N ILE A 76 -2.67 6.97 20.85
CA ILE A 76 -3.12 6.75 22.22
C ILE A 76 -3.79 8.03 22.71
N VAL A 77 -5.05 7.91 23.13
CA VAL A 77 -5.91 9.03 23.51
C VAL A 77 -6.46 8.76 24.90
N ALA A 78 -6.14 9.64 25.85
CA ALA A 78 -6.75 9.61 27.17
C ALA A 78 -8.23 10.02 27.08
N HIS A 79 -9.03 9.51 28.01
CA HIS A 79 -10.49 9.54 27.97
C HIS A 79 -11.01 10.95 27.66
N HIS A 80 -10.61 11.96 28.43
CA HIS A 80 -11.14 13.32 28.37
C HIS A 80 -10.18 14.33 27.72
N ASP A 81 -8.98 13.92 27.31
CA ASP A 81 -7.94 14.84 26.81
C ASP A 81 -8.43 15.77 25.68
N ILE A 82 -8.39 17.09 25.88
CA ILE A 82 -8.85 18.05 24.88
C ILE A 82 -7.94 18.10 23.63
N LEU A 83 -6.65 17.78 23.72
CA LEU A 83 -5.69 18.07 22.63
C LEU A 83 -5.98 17.31 21.32
N PRO A 84 -6.29 15.99 21.32
CA PRO A 84 -6.71 15.28 20.11
C PRO A 84 -7.99 15.81 19.45
N ARG A 85 -8.80 16.59 20.19
CA ARG A 85 -10.06 17.18 19.72
C ARG A 85 -9.91 18.64 19.29
N LEU A 86 -8.82 19.29 19.68
CA LEU A 86 -8.63 20.73 19.56
C LEU A 86 -8.76 21.26 18.13
N LEU A 87 -8.22 20.52 17.15
CA LEU A 87 -8.21 20.94 15.74
C LEU A 87 -9.57 20.78 15.04
N PHE A 88 -10.61 20.27 15.72
CA PHE A 88 -11.98 20.40 15.22
C PHE A 88 -12.51 21.83 15.35
N ALA A 89 -11.98 22.62 16.29
CA ALA A 89 -12.37 24.01 16.48
C ALA A 89 -11.40 24.97 15.75
N PRO A 90 -11.86 26.18 15.39
CA PRO A 90 -10.98 27.24 14.92
C PRO A 90 -9.97 27.64 16.00
N SER A 91 -8.86 28.25 15.58
CA SER A 91 -7.79 28.68 16.48
C SER A 91 -8.34 29.52 17.63
N SER A 92 -7.98 29.16 18.86
CA SER A 92 -8.40 29.84 20.08
C SER A 92 -7.27 30.72 20.63
N PRO A 93 -7.56 31.91 21.19
CA PRO A 93 -6.55 32.70 21.89
C PRO A 93 -5.96 31.96 23.11
N TYR A 94 -6.69 31.00 23.68
CA TYR A 94 -6.31 30.25 24.87
C TYR A 94 -5.23 29.18 24.63
N LEU A 95 -4.92 28.86 23.37
CA LEU A 95 -3.96 27.80 23.01
C LEU A 95 -2.57 28.03 23.60
N ARG A 96 -2.10 29.28 23.57
CA ARG A 96 -0.77 29.63 24.10
C ARG A 96 -0.68 29.35 25.60
N ALA A 97 -1.73 29.69 26.35
CA ALA A 97 -1.79 29.46 27.79
C ALA A 97 -1.81 27.96 28.12
N LEU A 98 -2.58 27.16 27.36
CA LEU A 98 -2.62 25.70 27.54
C LEU A 98 -1.28 25.03 27.28
N PHE A 99 -0.62 25.36 26.17
CA PHE A 99 0.69 24.77 25.86
C PHE A 99 1.74 25.17 26.90
N GLN A 100 1.71 26.41 27.40
CA GLN A 100 2.58 26.85 28.50
C GLN A 100 2.29 26.07 29.79
N PHE A 101 1.02 25.89 30.13
CA PHE A 101 0.59 25.11 31.30
C PHE A 101 1.11 23.66 31.21
N TRP A 102 0.88 22.97 30.09
CA TRP A 102 1.35 21.59 29.92
C TRP A 102 2.87 21.49 29.94
N GLN A 103 3.58 22.39 29.23
CA GLN A 103 5.03 22.39 29.19
C GLN A 103 5.64 22.55 30.60
N LEU A 104 5.09 23.46 31.40
CA LEU A 104 5.58 23.70 32.76
C LEU A 104 5.21 22.54 33.71
N SER A 105 3.99 22.01 33.58
CA SER A 105 3.55 20.83 34.35
C SER A 105 4.44 19.61 34.11
N MET A 106 4.86 19.39 32.86
CA MET A 106 5.78 18.29 32.50
C MET A 106 7.23 18.55 32.94
N THR A 107 7.65 19.81 33.08
CA THR A 107 9.03 20.16 33.47
C THR A 107 9.20 20.11 34.99
N SER A 108 8.22 20.58 35.76
CA SER A 108 8.21 20.44 37.22
C SER A 108 6.83 20.71 37.82
N PRO A 109 6.38 19.93 38.82
CA PRO A 109 5.13 20.21 39.53
C PRO A 109 5.15 21.55 40.28
N TYR A 110 6.33 22.10 40.61
CA TYR A 110 6.46 23.39 41.30
C TYR A 110 6.14 24.60 40.40
N PHE A 111 6.26 24.47 39.08
CA PHE A 111 6.02 25.57 38.15
C PHE A 111 4.54 25.77 37.79
N VAL A 112 3.66 24.85 38.19
CA VAL A 112 2.21 24.93 37.95
C VAL A 112 1.59 26.16 38.63
N ASN A 113 2.14 26.57 39.77
CA ASN A 113 1.72 27.75 40.53
C ASN A 113 2.26 29.08 39.96
N LEU A 114 3.15 29.05 38.96
CA LEU A 114 3.77 30.24 38.36
C LEU A 114 3.08 30.72 37.07
N VAL A 115 2.07 30.00 36.58
CA VAL A 115 1.40 30.30 35.30
C VAL A 115 0.11 31.06 35.55
N SER A 116 -0.17 32.08 34.74
CA SER A 116 -1.52 32.63 34.59
C SER A 116 -2.42 31.53 34.02
N GLN A 117 -3.08 30.78 34.89
CA GLN A 117 -4.04 29.78 34.48
C GLN A 117 -5.23 30.48 33.80
N LEU A 118 -5.78 29.85 32.77
CA LEU A 118 -7.09 30.26 32.24
C LEU A 118 -8.09 30.32 33.39
N SER A 119 -9.01 31.27 33.36
CA SER A 119 -10.14 31.28 34.29
C SER A 119 -11.00 30.02 34.07
N ASP A 120 -11.77 29.62 35.07
CA ASP A 120 -12.63 28.44 34.91
C ASP A 120 -13.70 28.68 33.83
N GLU A 121 -14.15 29.92 33.64
CA GLU A 121 -15.04 30.32 32.55
C GLU A 121 -14.38 30.17 31.18
N GLU A 122 -13.14 30.62 31.01
CA GLU A 122 -12.38 30.48 29.75
C GLU A 122 -12.15 29.00 29.39
N LYS A 123 -11.90 28.15 30.39
CA LYS A 123 -11.76 26.69 30.19
C LYS A 123 -13.08 26.06 29.74
N VAL A 124 -14.18 26.43 30.37
CA VAL A 124 -15.52 25.95 30.00
C VAL A 124 -15.87 26.38 28.58
N GLU A 125 -15.69 27.66 28.26
CA GLU A 125 -15.93 28.21 26.91
C GLU A 125 -15.14 27.42 25.86
N LEU A 126 -13.85 27.17 26.11
CA LEU A 126 -13.02 26.42 25.20
C LEU A 126 -13.51 24.97 25.01
N VAL A 127 -13.77 24.26 26.11
CA VAL A 127 -14.20 22.85 26.06
C VAL A 127 -15.55 22.73 25.34
N GLU A 128 -16.51 23.60 25.65
CA GLU A 128 -17.82 23.62 25.00
C GLU A 128 -17.70 23.91 23.50
N LYS A 129 -16.87 24.89 23.12
CA LYS A 129 -16.62 25.21 21.71
C LYS A 129 -16.01 24.04 20.96
N VAL A 130 -14.98 23.41 21.52
CA VAL A 130 -14.35 22.22 20.91
C VAL A 130 -15.38 21.10 20.80
N LEU A 131 -16.13 20.81 21.86
CA LEU A 131 -17.14 19.75 21.87
C LEU A 131 -18.24 19.99 20.81
N ALA A 132 -18.72 21.23 20.68
CA ALA A 132 -19.68 21.64 19.67
C ALA A 132 -19.14 21.41 18.25
N CYS A 133 -17.88 21.75 17.99
CA CYS A 133 -17.25 21.52 16.68
C CYS A 133 -17.08 20.03 16.37
N VAL A 134 -16.69 19.19 17.34
CA VAL A 134 -16.62 17.73 17.13
C VAL A 134 -18.02 17.16 16.84
N LYS A 135 -19.05 17.64 17.55
CA LYS A 135 -20.45 17.25 17.33
C LYS A 135 -20.94 17.65 15.93
N GLY A 136 -20.66 18.88 15.49
CA GLY A 136 -21.01 19.39 14.16
C GLY A 136 -20.37 18.58 13.04
N ARG A 137 -19.19 17.98 13.28
CA ARG A 137 -18.55 17.07 12.31
C ARG A 137 -19.29 15.74 12.13
N LEU A 138 -20.03 15.29 13.15
CA LEU A 138 -20.83 14.05 13.11
C LEU A 138 -22.22 14.27 12.50
N TYR A 139 -22.80 15.44 12.74
CA TYR A 139 -24.13 15.83 12.30
C TYR A 139 -24.04 17.21 11.63
N PRO A 140 -23.65 17.28 10.35
CA PRO A 140 -23.60 18.54 9.63
C PRO A 140 -25.01 19.12 9.55
N GLY A 141 -25.23 20.31 10.14
CA GLY A 141 -26.45 21.09 9.95
C GLY A 141 -26.38 21.92 8.67
N ASP A 142 -27.45 22.68 8.38
CA ASP A 142 -27.50 23.61 7.25
C ASP A 142 -26.66 24.89 7.46
N ASP A 143 -26.22 25.16 8.69
CA ASP A 143 -25.29 26.26 9.01
C ASP A 143 -23.84 25.85 8.73
N TRP A 144 -23.29 26.39 7.64
CA TRP A 144 -21.96 26.09 7.08
C TRP A 144 -20.78 26.69 7.85
N GLU A 145 -20.87 26.93 9.16
CA GLU A 145 -19.73 27.47 9.90
C GLU A 145 -18.59 26.44 10.01
N ILE A 146 -17.59 26.65 9.14
CA ILE A 146 -16.23 26.10 9.08
C ILE A 146 -16.12 24.67 9.64
N ILE A 147 -16.55 23.71 8.84
CA ILE A 147 -16.29 22.31 9.14
C ILE A 147 -14.76 22.08 9.09
N SER A 148 -14.18 21.68 10.23
CA SER A 148 -12.73 21.46 10.32
C SER A 148 -12.24 20.50 9.22
N PRO A 149 -11.15 20.84 8.52
CA PRO A 149 -10.61 20.00 7.45
C PRO A 149 -9.99 18.73 8.00
N TYR A 150 -9.69 18.66 9.30
CA TYR A 150 -8.95 17.57 9.91
C TYR A 150 -9.79 16.29 10.02
N TRP A 151 -9.13 15.14 9.84
CA TRP A 151 -9.73 13.82 9.87
C TRP A 151 -8.77 12.80 10.47
N PRO A 152 -9.25 11.83 11.28
CA PRO A 152 -8.38 10.81 11.85
C PRO A 152 -7.85 9.85 10.77
N PHE A 153 -6.65 9.32 11.00
CA PHE A 153 -6.01 8.27 10.22
C PHE A 153 -5.34 7.26 11.16
N GLY A 154 -5.04 6.06 10.69
CA GLY A 154 -4.47 5.03 11.55
C GLY A 154 -5.45 4.47 12.58
N SER A 155 -4.91 3.85 13.63
CA SER A 155 -5.70 3.26 14.73
C SER A 155 -5.65 4.15 15.96
N TYR A 156 -6.75 4.26 16.69
CA TYR A 156 -6.85 5.03 17.93
C TYR A 156 -7.14 4.11 19.11
N MET A 157 -6.32 4.20 20.15
CA MET A 157 -6.51 3.51 21.42
C MET A 157 -7.00 4.49 22.47
N PHE A 158 -8.29 4.43 22.79
CA PHE A 158 -8.90 5.24 23.85
C PHE A 158 -8.67 4.55 25.20
N CYS A 159 -7.96 5.21 26.10
CA CYS A 159 -7.62 4.68 27.41
C CYS A 159 -8.43 5.37 28.50
N SER A 160 -8.90 4.58 29.47
CA SER A 160 -9.61 5.05 30.65
C SER A 160 -9.07 4.38 31.90
N GLY A 161 -9.52 4.84 33.08
CA GLY A 161 -9.23 4.15 34.33
C GLY A 161 -9.75 2.71 34.40
N LYS A 162 -10.64 2.28 33.50
CA LYS A 162 -11.21 0.92 33.49
C LYS A 162 -10.52 -0.02 32.51
N GLY A 163 -9.86 0.51 31.47
CA GLY A 163 -9.21 -0.28 30.43
C GLY A 163 -8.95 0.55 29.18
N ALA A 164 -8.92 -0.11 28.02
CA ALA A 164 -8.78 0.57 26.74
C ALA A 164 -9.59 -0.10 25.62
N ILE A 165 -9.96 0.69 24.62
CA ILE A 165 -10.58 0.23 23.37
C ILE A 165 -9.76 0.72 22.18
N CYS A 166 -9.55 -0.14 21.18
CA CYS A 166 -8.87 0.22 19.94
C CYS A 166 -9.87 0.30 18.78
N LEU A 167 -9.84 1.39 18.02
CA LEU A 167 -10.72 1.67 16.90
C LEU A 167 -9.89 2.03 15.66
N ASP A 168 -10.29 1.52 14.49
CA ASP A 168 -9.65 1.78 13.19
C ASP A 168 -10.61 2.45 12.18
N ASN A 169 -11.90 2.56 12.52
CA ASN A 169 -12.90 3.21 11.70
C ASN A 169 -12.94 4.71 12.02
N ALA A 170 -12.57 5.54 11.06
CA ALA A 170 -12.50 6.99 11.24
C ALA A 170 -13.79 7.63 11.79
N VAL A 171 -14.97 7.22 11.30
CA VAL A 171 -16.25 7.74 11.79
C VAL A 171 -16.48 7.34 13.25
N ALA A 172 -16.18 6.08 13.60
CA ALA A 172 -16.25 5.64 14.99
C ALA A 172 -15.24 6.37 15.88
N ILE A 173 -14.04 6.67 15.37
CA ILE A 173 -13.02 7.44 16.09
C ILE A 173 -13.54 8.85 16.38
N VAL A 174 -14.07 9.59 15.39
CA VAL A 174 -14.65 10.92 15.61
C VAL A 174 -15.80 10.86 16.62
N LYS A 175 -16.66 9.84 16.52
CA LYS A 175 -17.73 9.61 17.51
C LYS A 175 -17.16 9.43 18.91
N PHE A 176 -16.17 8.55 19.08
CA PHE A 176 -15.57 8.33 20.40
C PHE A 176 -14.82 9.56 20.91
N LEU A 177 -14.16 10.34 20.06
CA LEU A 177 -13.55 11.62 20.45
C LEU A 177 -14.57 12.59 21.06
N TYR A 178 -15.80 12.62 20.53
CA TYR A 178 -16.91 13.39 21.10
C TYR A 178 -17.48 12.75 22.37
N LEU A 179 -17.90 11.48 22.31
CA LEU A 179 -18.61 10.79 23.38
C LEU A 179 -17.78 10.72 24.67
N THR A 180 -16.49 10.45 24.57
CA THR A 180 -15.58 10.35 25.72
C THR A 180 -15.32 11.72 26.37
N MET A 181 -15.32 12.80 25.58
CA MET A 181 -15.14 14.16 26.12
C MET A 181 -16.45 14.72 26.69
N ALA A 182 -17.61 14.40 26.09
CA ALA A 182 -18.92 14.83 26.56
C ALA A 182 -19.27 14.30 27.97
N GLU A 183 -18.73 13.14 28.35
CA GLU A 183 -18.92 12.53 29.68
C GLU A 183 -17.99 13.12 30.75
N SER A 184 -17.16 14.12 30.43
CA SER A 184 -16.29 14.76 31.42
C SER A 184 -17.10 15.49 32.50
N SER A 185 -16.70 15.34 33.76
CA SER A 185 -17.36 16.02 34.88
C SER A 185 -16.95 17.48 35.05
N SER A 186 -15.83 17.91 34.46
CA SER A 186 -15.35 19.29 34.52
C SER A 186 -14.42 19.64 33.36
N ALA A 187 -14.40 20.91 32.95
CA ALA A 187 -13.47 21.41 31.93
C ALA A 187 -11.98 21.25 32.36
N ASN A 188 -11.70 21.37 33.65
CA ASN A 188 -10.38 21.12 34.23
C ASN A 188 -9.90 19.68 33.95
N SER A 189 -10.80 18.69 34.11
CA SER A 189 -10.44 17.30 33.84
C SER A 189 -9.99 17.08 32.40
N CYS A 190 -10.59 17.74 31.41
CA CYS A 190 -10.21 17.62 29.99
C CYS A 190 -8.81 18.17 29.69
N ILE A 191 -8.39 19.20 30.41
CA ILE A 191 -7.06 19.83 30.26
C ILE A 191 -6.00 19.00 30.99
N GLU A 192 -6.32 18.52 32.20
CA GLU A 192 -5.40 17.72 33.01
C GLU A 192 -5.19 16.30 32.48
N ASP A 193 -6.19 15.70 31.81
CA ASP A 193 -6.09 14.34 31.28
C ASP A 193 -4.95 14.18 30.27
N HIS A 194 -4.55 15.29 29.62
CA HIS A 194 -3.40 15.36 28.72
C HIS A 194 -2.07 14.98 29.39
N LEU A 195 -1.99 15.06 30.72
CA LEU A 195 -0.80 14.73 31.52
C LEU A 195 -0.83 13.29 32.07
N LYS A 196 -1.94 12.56 31.93
CA LYS A 196 -2.18 11.27 32.62
C LYS A 196 -1.84 10.02 31.79
N TYR A 197 -1.12 10.18 30.69
CA TYR A 197 -0.79 9.07 29.78
C TYR A 197 0.01 7.94 30.45
N GLU A 198 0.92 8.27 31.37
CA GLU A 198 1.69 7.28 32.12
C GLU A 198 0.77 6.38 32.97
N GLU A 199 -0.18 6.97 33.70
CA GLU A 199 -1.14 6.25 34.54
C GLU A 199 -2.00 5.30 33.69
N TYR A 200 -2.61 5.82 32.63
CA TYR A 200 -3.51 5.03 31.79
C TYR A 200 -2.78 3.89 31.07
N VAL A 201 -1.65 4.19 30.43
CA VAL A 201 -0.89 3.19 29.67
C VAL A 201 -0.29 2.16 30.63
N GLY A 202 0.27 2.60 31.75
CA GLY A 202 0.79 1.71 32.80
C GLY A 202 -0.29 0.75 33.31
N LYS A 203 -1.50 1.26 33.57
CA LYS A 203 -2.63 0.44 34.02
C LYS A 203 -3.09 -0.58 32.96
N VAL A 204 -3.19 -0.17 31.69
CA VAL A 204 -3.58 -1.06 30.59
C VAL A 204 -2.53 -2.16 30.39
N CYS A 205 -1.24 -1.81 30.38
CA CYS A 205 -0.15 -2.78 30.32
C CYS A 205 -0.19 -3.75 31.50
N TRP A 206 -0.42 -3.25 32.71
CA TRP A 206 -0.55 -4.07 33.91
C TRP A 206 -1.74 -5.03 33.87
N GLN A 207 -2.91 -4.55 33.43
CA GLN A 207 -4.10 -5.39 33.24
C GLN A 207 -3.87 -6.48 32.18
N TYR A 208 -3.13 -6.15 31.09
CA TYR A 208 -2.74 -7.12 30.08
C TYR A 208 -1.79 -8.20 30.64
N LEU A 209 -0.81 -7.83 31.46
CA LEU A 209 0.10 -8.79 32.09
C LEU A 209 -0.61 -9.66 33.14
N LYS A 210 -1.58 -9.12 33.87
CA LYS A 210 -2.40 -9.85 34.85
C LYS A 210 -3.46 -10.78 34.24
N LYS A 211 -3.65 -10.76 32.92
CA LYS A 211 -4.70 -11.52 32.21
C LYS A 211 -4.54 -13.05 32.24
N GLY A 212 -3.66 -13.57 33.10
CA GLY A 212 -3.74 -14.94 33.61
C GLY A 212 -4.82 -15.17 34.70
N SER A 213 -5.48 -14.13 35.28
CA SER A 213 -6.30 -14.35 36.50
C SER A 213 -7.58 -13.52 36.71
N LEU A 214 -8.08 -12.70 35.77
CA LEU A 214 -9.32 -11.92 36.04
C LEU A 214 -10.28 -11.89 34.84
N MET A 215 -11.22 -12.84 34.82
CA MET A 215 -12.52 -12.61 34.18
C MET A 215 -13.36 -11.78 35.16
N MET A 216 -13.78 -10.58 34.76
CA MET A 216 -14.85 -9.89 35.48
C MET A 216 -16.14 -10.69 35.30
N ASN A 217 -16.74 -11.09 36.42
CA ASN A 217 -18.10 -11.63 36.48
C ASN A 217 -19.08 -10.60 35.93
N THR A 218 -19.34 -10.69 34.64
CA THR A 218 -20.43 -9.98 33.99
C THR A 218 -21.33 -11.07 33.42
N SER A 219 -22.48 -11.28 34.04
CA SER A 219 -23.48 -12.23 33.58
C SER A 219 -24.11 -11.69 32.30
N PHE A 220 -23.54 -12.02 31.15
CA PHE A 220 -24.16 -11.71 29.86
C PHE A 220 -25.20 -12.78 29.56
N SER A 221 -26.48 -12.38 29.53
CA SER A 221 -27.60 -13.20 29.02
C SER A 221 -27.76 -13.08 27.49
N GLU A 222 -26.83 -12.40 26.83
CA GLU A 222 -26.93 -11.95 25.43
C GLU A 222 -25.87 -12.61 24.53
N SER A 223 -26.05 -12.49 23.21
CA SER A 223 -25.17 -13.13 22.23
C SER A 223 -23.70 -12.72 22.44
N SER A 224 -22.76 -13.59 22.06
CA SER A 224 -21.31 -13.33 22.19
C SER A 224 -20.86 -12.00 21.57
N ASN A 225 -21.62 -11.47 20.61
CA ASN A 225 -21.38 -10.21 19.95
C ASN A 225 -21.74 -8.99 20.82
N GLU A 226 -22.90 -9.01 21.48
CA GLU A 226 -23.39 -7.96 22.37
C GLU A 226 -22.51 -7.86 23.62
N ALA A 227 -22.14 -9.02 24.21
CA ALA A 227 -21.20 -9.10 25.31
C ALA A 227 -19.86 -8.44 24.98
N GLY A 228 -19.34 -8.66 23.78
CA GLY A 228 -18.09 -8.04 23.33
C GLY A 228 -18.17 -6.51 23.17
N ILE A 229 -19.32 -5.98 22.73
CA ILE A 229 -19.53 -4.53 22.62
C ILE A 229 -19.66 -3.91 24.02
N ALA A 230 -20.43 -4.54 24.91
CA ALA A 230 -20.61 -4.08 26.28
C ALA A 230 -19.27 -4.01 27.04
N LEU A 231 -18.42 -5.05 26.93
CA LEU A 231 -17.08 -5.06 27.52
C LEU A 231 -16.17 -3.97 26.95
N ALA A 232 -16.25 -3.71 25.63
CA ALA A 232 -15.46 -2.69 24.98
C ALA A 232 -15.86 -1.28 25.46
N LEU A 233 -17.16 -1.01 25.61
CA LEU A 233 -17.68 0.24 26.15
C LEU A 233 -17.32 0.44 27.63
N GLN A 234 -17.45 -0.61 28.45
CA GLN A 234 -17.03 -0.57 29.84
C GLN A 234 -15.53 -0.24 29.96
N SER A 235 -14.70 -0.80 29.08
CA SER A 235 -13.25 -0.56 29.02
C SER A 235 -12.91 0.85 28.55
N SER A 236 -13.72 1.44 27.68
CA SER A 236 -13.61 2.85 27.29
C SER A 236 -14.17 3.81 28.34
N GLY A 237 -14.68 3.29 29.46
CA GLY A 237 -15.26 4.07 30.55
C GLY A 237 -16.73 4.44 30.37
N ILE A 238 -17.39 3.95 29.31
CA ILE A 238 -18.80 4.18 29.04
C ILE A 238 -19.64 3.09 29.71
N SER A 239 -20.49 3.46 30.67
CA SER A 239 -21.39 2.59 31.41
C SER A 239 -22.74 2.42 30.70
N CYS A 240 -23.41 1.28 30.88
CA CYS A 240 -24.77 1.04 30.34
C CYS A 240 -25.83 2.00 30.85
N GLN A 241 -25.57 2.70 31.95
CA GLN A 241 -26.46 3.67 32.57
C GLN A 241 -26.36 5.08 31.94
N GLN A 242 -25.35 5.32 31.09
CA GLN A 242 -25.13 6.62 30.48
C GLN A 242 -26.00 6.82 29.22
N PRO A 243 -26.49 8.05 28.97
CA PRO A 243 -27.32 8.35 27.79
C PRO A 243 -26.56 8.14 26.47
N VAL A 244 -25.23 8.23 26.52
CA VAL A 244 -24.32 8.05 25.39
C VAL A 244 -24.16 6.56 24.97
N TYR A 245 -24.54 5.62 25.83
CA TYR A 245 -24.30 4.19 25.64
C TYR A 245 -24.91 3.63 24.34
N GLU A 246 -26.16 3.99 24.03
CA GLU A 246 -26.84 3.53 22.82
C GLU A 246 -26.15 4.04 21.55
N THR A 247 -25.77 5.32 21.54
CA THR A 247 -25.05 5.93 20.41
C THR A 247 -23.68 5.28 20.21
N ALA A 248 -22.97 4.99 21.31
CA ALA A 248 -21.69 4.30 21.29
C ALA A 248 -21.83 2.85 20.78
N THR A 249 -22.86 2.14 21.23
CA THR A 249 -23.20 0.78 20.80
C THR A 249 -23.46 0.71 19.30
N ASN A 250 -24.32 1.60 18.79
CA ASN A 250 -24.63 1.69 17.36
C ASN A 250 -23.39 2.02 16.51
N SER A 251 -22.52 2.90 17.02
CA SER A 251 -21.23 3.22 16.38
C SER A 251 -20.33 2.00 16.26
N LEU A 252 -20.12 1.25 17.34
CA LEU A 252 -19.31 0.03 17.35
C LEU A 252 -19.91 -1.07 16.47
N ALA A 253 -21.23 -1.25 16.51
CA ALA A 253 -21.92 -2.19 15.65
C ALA A 253 -21.70 -1.86 14.16
N THR A 254 -21.83 -0.58 13.78
CA THR A 254 -21.61 -0.11 12.40
C THR A 254 -20.15 -0.31 11.95
N ALA A 255 -19.19 0.01 12.82
CA ALA A 255 -17.76 -0.19 12.55
C ALA A 255 -17.44 -1.68 12.34
N ARG A 256 -17.98 -2.56 13.19
CA ARG A 256 -17.82 -4.03 13.07
C ARG A 256 -18.48 -4.57 11.80
N GLN A 257 -19.66 -4.08 11.41
CA GLN A 257 -20.29 -4.47 10.15
C GLN A 257 -19.42 -4.13 8.95
N SER A 258 -18.71 -3.00 8.97
CA SER A 258 -17.76 -2.65 7.91
C SER A 258 -16.59 -3.63 7.85
N GLY A 259 -16.03 -4.03 8.99
CA GLY A 259 -15.01 -5.07 9.06
C GLY A 259 -15.51 -6.43 8.53
N TRP A 260 -16.73 -6.82 8.90
CA TRP A 260 -17.36 -8.05 8.42
C TRP A 260 -17.58 -8.04 6.89
N ARG A 261 -18.03 -6.91 6.33
CA ARG A 261 -18.17 -6.73 4.88
C ARG A 261 -16.84 -6.92 4.14
N ARG A 262 -15.72 -6.45 4.72
CA ARG A 262 -14.38 -6.69 4.15
C ARG A 262 -14.02 -8.18 4.13
N ASN A 263 -14.24 -8.89 5.22
CA ASN A 263 -14.00 -10.34 5.29
C ASN A 263 -14.88 -11.11 4.31
N LEU A 264 -16.16 -10.74 4.19
CA LEU A 264 -17.07 -11.34 3.21
C LEU A 264 -16.60 -11.06 1.77
N ASN A 265 -16.12 -9.86 1.48
CA ASN A 265 -15.55 -9.52 0.18
C ASN A 265 -14.30 -10.34 -0.12
N ASN A 266 -13.40 -10.55 0.85
CA ASN A 266 -12.26 -11.44 0.68
C ASN A 266 -12.70 -12.86 0.29
N ALA A 267 -13.70 -13.42 0.97
CA ALA A 267 -14.26 -14.73 0.64
C ALA A 267 -14.86 -14.76 -0.78
N LYS A 268 -15.61 -13.72 -1.17
CA LYS A 268 -16.13 -13.57 -2.53
C LYS A 268 -14.98 -13.50 -3.56
N MET A 269 -13.90 -12.78 -3.26
CA MET A 269 -12.73 -12.71 -4.15
C MET A 269 -12.05 -14.08 -4.29
N ALA A 270 -12.03 -14.90 -3.25
CA ALA A 270 -11.45 -16.24 -3.31
C ALA A 270 -12.26 -17.17 -4.23
N VAL A 271 -13.59 -17.06 -4.20
CA VAL A 271 -14.51 -17.80 -5.09
C VAL A 271 -14.42 -17.26 -6.53
N SER A 272 -14.36 -15.94 -6.72
CA SER A 272 -14.19 -15.37 -8.07
C SER A 272 -12.86 -15.78 -8.69
N LEU A 273 -11.78 -15.86 -7.90
CA LEU A 273 -10.49 -16.33 -8.38
C LEU A 273 -10.55 -17.79 -8.87
N SER A 274 -11.25 -18.67 -8.15
CA SER A 274 -11.38 -20.06 -8.61
C SER A 274 -12.19 -20.17 -9.90
N LYS A 275 -13.20 -19.31 -10.10
CA LYS A 275 -14.00 -19.26 -11.34
C LYS A 275 -13.21 -18.76 -12.55
N ILE A 276 -12.24 -17.86 -12.36
CA ILE A 276 -11.42 -17.33 -13.47
C ILE A 276 -10.16 -18.17 -13.75
N THR A 277 -9.74 -19.00 -12.80
CA THR A 277 -8.54 -19.86 -12.94
C THR A 277 -8.56 -20.73 -14.21
N PRO A 278 -9.69 -21.32 -14.66
CA PRO A 278 -9.74 -22.04 -15.93
C PRO A 278 -9.36 -21.21 -17.16
N CYS A 279 -9.69 -19.91 -17.20
CA CYS A 279 -9.29 -19.03 -18.30
C CYS A 279 -7.76 -18.90 -18.40
N ARG A 280 -7.06 -18.92 -17.26
CA ARG A 280 -5.60 -18.92 -17.21
C ARG A 280 -5.04 -20.24 -17.71
N ALA A 281 -5.60 -21.37 -17.26
CA ALA A 281 -5.18 -22.70 -17.72
C ALA A 281 -5.35 -22.87 -19.23
N GLU A 282 -6.43 -22.35 -19.83
CA GLU A 282 -6.61 -22.36 -21.28
C GLU A 282 -5.50 -21.58 -22.02
N ILE A 283 -4.98 -20.49 -21.44
CA ILE A 283 -3.84 -19.75 -22.01
C ILE A 283 -2.53 -20.53 -21.84
N GLU A 284 -2.34 -21.23 -20.71
CA GLU A 284 -1.20 -22.13 -20.52
C GLU A 284 -1.20 -23.27 -21.56
N TRP A 285 -2.37 -23.83 -21.85
CA TRP A 285 -2.53 -24.83 -22.92
C TRP A 285 -2.27 -24.25 -24.30
N TYR A 286 -2.72 -23.03 -24.57
CA TYR A 286 -2.38 -22.33 -25.81
C TYR A 286 -0.87 -22.14 -25.95
N LYS A 287 -0.19 -21.74 -24.87
CA LYS A 287 1.26 -21.62 -24.86
C LYS A 287 1.94 -22.95 -25.18
N ALA A 288 1.59 -24.01 -24.47
CA ALA A 288 2.15 -25.34 -24.72
C ALA A 288 1.87 -25.82 -26.16
N PHE A 289 0.70 -25.50 -26.71
CA PHE A 289 0.38 -25.81 -28.11
C PHE A 289 1.30 -25.05 -29.08
N CYS A 290 1.49 -23.75 -28.89
CA CYS A 290 2.35 -22.93 -29.75
C CYS A 290 3.84 -23.27 -29.63
N ASP A 291 4.30 -23.65 -28.44
CA ASP A 291 5.70 -24.03 -28.23
C ASP A 291 6.06 -25.36 -28.94
N ASN A 292 5.07 -26.24 -29.10
CA ASN A 292 5.22 -27.52 -29.82
C ASN A 292 4.82 -27.43 -31.31
N SER A 293 4.51 -26.25 -31.84
CA SER A 293 4.12 -26.12 -33.24
C SER A 293 5.30 -26.27 -34.19
N GLU A 294 5.03 -26.78 -35.39
CA GLU A 294 6.02 -26.89 -36.47
C GLU A 294 6.50 -25.51 -36.94
N ASP A 295 5.66 -24.47 -36.80
CA ASP A 295 5.98 -23.09 -37.17
C ASP A 295 7.12 -22.50 -36.32
N GLN A 296 7.40 -23.06 -35.14
CA GLN A 296 8.49 -22.63 -34.25
C GLN A 296 8.47 -21.10 -33.96
N LEU A 297 7.26 -20.54 -33.83
CA LEU A 297 7.05 -19.12 -33.52
C LEU A 297 7.06 -18.83 -32.02
N GLY A 298 6.54 -19.77 -31.22
CA GLY A 298 6.23 -19.53 -29.81
C GLY A 298 4.93 -18.73 -29.62
N TYR A 299 4.38 -18.78 -28.41
CA TYR A 299 3.03 -18.29 -28.15
C TYR A 299 2.85 -16.76 -28.32
N TYR A 300 3.90 -15.97 -28.05
CA TYR A 300 3.88 -14.52 -28.25
C TYR A 300 3.67 -14.15 -29.72
N ASP A 301 4.54 -14.65 -30.60
CA ASP A 301 4.50 -14.37 -32.04
C ASP A 301 3.26 -14.97 -32.70
N SER A 302 2.85 -16.19 -32.30
CA SER A 302 1.58 -16.78 -32.74
C SER A 302 0.39 -15.89 -32.40
N PHE A 303 0.34 -15.33 -31.18
CA PHE A 303 -0.74 -14.44 -30.76
C PHE A 303 -0.67 -13.06 -31.44
N LYS A 304 0.52 -12.52 -31.69
CA LYS A 304 0.71 -11.26 -32.43
C LYS A 304 0.22 -11.41 -33.87
N ARG A 305 0.55 -12.53 -34.52
CA ARG A 305 0.16 -12.85 -35.91
C ARG A 305 -1.23 -13.47 -36.04
N ARG A 306 -1.96 -13.63 -34.93
CA ARG A 306 -3.23 -14.36 -34.90
C ARG A 306 -4.23 -13.89 -35.95
N GLY A 307 -4.89 -14.86 -36.58
CA GLY A 307 -5.96 -14.67 -37.56
C GLY A 307 -7.36 -14.74 -36.93
N ALA A 308 -8.37 -15.02 -37.74
CA ALA A 308 -9.77 -15.13 -37.32
C ALA A 308 -10.13 -16.52 -36.74
N SER A 309 -9.18 -17.24 -36.16
CA SER A 309 -9.45 -18.58 -35.64
C SER A 309 -10.27 -18.53 -34.34
N LYS A 310 -11.15 -19.52 -34.15
CA LYS A 310 -11.95 -19.65 -32.91
C LYS A 310 -11.07 -19.75 -31.66
N ARG A 311 -9.91 -20.41 -31.79
CA ARG A 311 -8.94 -20.57 -30.70
C ARG A 311 -8.32 -19.23 -30.32
N ASP A 312 -7.82 -18.47 -31.29
CA ASP A 312 -7.17 -17.19 -31.04
C ASP A 312 -8.14 -16.17 -30.46
N PHE A 313 -9.39 -16.16 -30.94
CA PHE A 313 -10.44 -15.33 -30.36
C PHE A 313 -10.71 -15.72 -28.90
N LYS A 314 -10.79 -17.02 -28.60
CA LYS A 314 -11.00 -17.52 -27.23
C LYS A 314 -9.86 -17.12 -26.29
N VAL A 315 -8.61 -17.21 -26.73
CA VAL A 315 -7.43 -16.79 -25.95
C VAL A 315 -7.48 -15.29 -25.67
N ASN A 316 -7.77 -14.47 -26.68
CA ASN A 316 -7.92 -13.02 -26.48
C ASN A 316 -9.07 -12.68 -25.54
N MET A 317 -10.20 -13.39 -25.63
CA MET A 317 -11.31 -13.24 -24.69
C MET A 317 -10.93 -13.61 -23.26
N ASN A 318 -10.17 -14.68 -23.07
CA ASN A 318 -9.68 -15.09 -21.77
C ASN A 318 -8.71 -14.06 -21.17
N ARG A 319 -7.79 -13.50 -21.99
CA ARG A 319 -6.91 -12.38 -21.61
C ARG A 319 -7.72 -11.21 -21.05
N LEU A 320 -8.74 -10.76 -21.77
CA LEU A 320 -9.59 -9.64 -21.34
C LEU A 320 -10.38 -9.95 -20.06
N ARG A 321 -10.90 -11.18 -19.93
CA ARG A 321 -11.63 -11.61 -18.73
C ARG A 321 -10.73 -11.64 -17.50
N LEU A 322 -9.50 -12.13 -17.65
CA LEU A 322 -8.52 -12.11 -16.57
C LEU A 322 -8.13 -10.68 -16.18
N GLY A 323 -7.89 -9.81 -17.17
CA GLY A 323 -7.61 -8.38 -16.92
C GLY A 323 -8.70 -7.72 -16.08
N ARG A 324 -9.98 -7.84 -16.51
CA ARG A 324 -11.13 -7.29 -15.78
C ARG A 324 -11.22 -7.80 -14.33
N PHE A 325 -11.01 -9.09 -14.11
CA PHE A 325 -11.03 -9.65 -12.76
C PHE A 325 -9.99 -8.99 -11.85
N TRP A 326 -8.78 -8.78 -12.37
CA TRP A 326 -7.69 -8.16 -11.61
C TRP A 326 -7.92 -6.67 -11.40
N ASP A 327 -8.42 -5.96 -12.40
CA ASP A 327 -8.78 -4.54 -12.28
C ASP A 327 -9.90 -4.35 -11.24
N ASP A 328 -10.95 -5.17 -11.27
CA ASP A 328 -12.04 -5.16 -10.26
C ASP A 328 -11.51 -5.42 -8.84
N LEU A 329 -10.53 -6.31 -8.70
CA LEU A 329 -9.91 -6.64 -7.43
C LEU A 329 -9.08 -5.45 -6.91
N ILE A 330 -8.30 -4.81 -7.79
CA ILE A 330 -7.51 -3.62 -7.45
C ILE A 330 -8.42 -2.45 -7.06
N ASP A 331 -9.51 -2.22 -7.78
CA ASP A 331 -10.51 -1.21 -7.45
C ASP A 331 -11.11 -1.42 -6.05
N LYS A 332 -11.44 -2.67 -5.69
CA LYS A 332 -11.93 -3.01 -4.36
C LYS A 332 -10.87 -2.80 -3.28
N LEU A 333 -9.61 -3.06 -3.61
CA LEU A 333 -8.47 -2.84 -2.73
C LEU A 333 -8.31 -1.32 -2.47
N GLU A 334 -8.27 -0.50 -3.50
CA GLU A 334 -8.13 0.97 -3.42
C GLU A 334 -9.31 1.64 -2.70
N LYS A 335 -10.52 1.09 -2.84
CA LYS A 335 -11.72 1.54 -2.11
C LYS A 335 -11.81 1.02 -0.68
N ASN A 336 -10.76 0.39 -0.14
CA ASN A 336 -10.71 -0.15 1.23
C ASN A 336 -11.84 -1.16 1.57
N GLN A 337 -12.30 -1.90 0.55
CA GLN A 337 -13.36 -2.90 0.66
C GLN A 337 -12.84 -4.31 0.96
N LEU A 338 -11.52 -4.49 0.99
CA LEU A 338 -10.82 -5.73 1.35
C LEU A 338 -10.04 -5.54 2.66
N THR A 339 -9.50 -6.61 3.23
CA THR A 339 -8.67 -6.52 4.44
C THR A 339 -7.34 -5.81 4.17
N HIS A 340 -6.77 -5.21 5.23
CA HIS A 340 -5.53 -4.44 5.15
C HIS A 340 -4.35 -5.25 4.61
N ASP A 341 -4.26 -6.52 4.97
CA ASP A 341 -3.19 -7.46 4.62
C ASP A 341 -3.42 -8.23 3.31
N PHE A 342 -4.49 -7.93 2.57
CA PHE A 342 -4.89 -8.70 1.40
C PHE A 342 -3.78 -8.83 0.35
N HIS A 343 -3.06 -7.75 0.09
CA HIS A 343 -1.93 -7.68 -0.86
C HIS A 343 -0.72 -8.54 -0.44
N LYS A 344 -0.65 -8.97 0.83
CA LYS A 344 0.41 -9.86 1.36
C LYS A 344 0.03 -11.33 1.34
N LEU A 345 -1.22 -11.66 1.02
CA LEU A 345 -1.70 -13.04 1.00
C LEU A 345 -0.96 -13.83 -0.09
N PRO A 346 -0.20 -14.90 0.25
CA PRO A 346 0.60 -15.66 -0.72
C PRO A 346 -0.22 -16.17 -1.91
N LYS A 347 -1.49 -16.52 -1.67
CA LYS A 347 -2.44 -16.93 -2.72
C LYS A 347 -2.57 -15.90 -3.84
N TYR A 348 -2.73 -14.63 -3.50
CA TYR A 348 -2.93 -13.56 -4.49
C TYR A 348 -1.61 -13.03 -5.06
N VAL A 349 -0.56 -12.96 -4.24
CA VAL A 349 0.80 -12.62 -4.69
C VAL A 349 1.28 -13.61 -5.75
N ASN A 350 1.15 -14.91 -5.48
CA ASN A 350 1.54 -15.95 -6.44
C ASN A 350 0.63 -15.96 -7.67
N ALA A 351 -0.70 -15.90 -7.49
CA ALA A 351 -1.64 -15.92 -8.61
C ALA A 351 -1.47 -14.72 -9.55
N SER A 352 -1.24 -13.52 -9.01
CA SER A 352 -1.00 -12.31 -9.80
C SER A 352 0.35 -12.37 -10.53
N GLN A 353 1.40 -12.90 -9.89
CA GLN A 353 2.68 -13.12 -10.55
C GLN A 353 2.57 -14.10 -11.73
N PHE A 354 1.92 -15.26 -11.54
CA PHE A 354 1.74 -16.21 -12.64
C PHE A 354 0.85 -15.66 -13.76
N TYR A 355 -0.19 -14.89 -13.42
CA TYR A 355 -0.99 -14.16 -14.40
C TYR A 355 -0.13 -13.17 -15.19
N LYS A 356 0.67 -12.35 -14.50
CA LYS A 356 1.56 -11.36 -15.11
C LYS A 356 2.53 -12.00 -16.10
N LEU A 357 3.30 -13.01 -15.66
CA LEU A 357 4.29 -13.68 -16.50
C LEU A 357 3.68 -14.36 -17.73
N LEU A 358 2.44 -14.86 -17.63
CA LEU A 358 1.76 -15.54 -18.73
C LEU A 358 1.09 -14.57 -19.70
N VAL A 359 0.38 -13.56 -19.17
CA VAL A 359 -0.58 -12.75 -19.92
C VAL A 359 -0.03 -11.41 -20.36
N GLU A 360 0.87 -10.78 -19.60
CA GLU A 360 1.48 -9.49 -19.99
C GLU A 360 2.16 -9.57 -21.38
N PRO A 361 2.88 -10.65 -21.74
CA PRO A 361 3.36 -10.84 -23.13
C PRO A 361 2.27 -10.77 -24.20
N LEU A 362 1.07 -11.28 -23.92
CA LEU A 362 -0.05 -11.22 -24.88
C LEU A 362 -0.64 -9.80 -24.98
N GLU A 363 -0.55 -9.01 -23.92
CA GLU A 363 -0.95 -7.60 -23.95
C GLU A 363 0.06 -6.74 -24.70
N ILE A 364 1.35 -7.02 -24.53
CA ILE A 364 2.43 -6.45 -25.33
C ILE A 364 2.21 -6.81 -26.81
N ALA A 365 1.99 -8.09 -27.12
CA ALA A 365 1.72 -8.54 -28.48
C ALA A 365 0.54 -7.78 -29.10
N GLU A 366 -0.53 -7.55 -28.35
CA GLU A 366 -1.67 -6.78 -28.82
C GLU A 366 -1.36 -5.30 -29.02
N TYR A 367 -0.60 -4.69 -28.12
CA TYR A 367 -0.19 -3.30 -28.19
C TYR A 367 0.61 -3.00 -29.47
N TYR A 368 1.58 -3.86 -29.79
CA TYR A 368 2.38 -3.71 -31.00
C TYR A 368 1.64 -4.16 -32.26
N LYS A 369 0.80 -5.19 -32.20
CA LYS A 369 -0.07 -5.60 -33.32
C LYS A 369 -0.98 -4.46 -33.78
N THR A 370 -1.58 -3.75 -32.83
CA THR A 370 -2.51 -2.64 -33.10
C THR A 370 -1.80 -1.31 -33.37
N ARG A 371 -0.46 -1.31 -33.46
CA ARG A 371 0.38 -0.13 -33.71
C ARG A 371 0.18 1.02 -32.71
N LYS A 372 -0.27 0.73 -31.49
CA LYS A 372 -0.43 1.74 -30.43
C LYS A 372 0.88 2.40 -30.03
N HIS A 373 2.00 1.73 -30.23
CA HIS A 373 3.33 2.30 -29.97
C HIS A 373 3.62 3.53 -30.84
N ILE A 374 3.05 3.61 -32.04
CA ILE A 374 3.21 4.76 -32.94
C ILE A 374 2.41 5.96 -32.43
N GLU A 375 1.22 5.73 -31.86
CA GLU A 375 0.34 6.80 -31.38
C GLU A 375 0.69 7.29 -29.98
N LYS A 376 1.07 6.37 -29.08
CA LYS A 376 1.24 6.65 -27.64
C LYS A 376 2.69 6.54 -27.16
N GLY A 377 3.60 6.01 -27.97
CA GLY A 377 4.95 5.63 -27.56
C GLY A 377 5.05 4.18 -27.06
N HIS A 378 6.26 3.71 -26.75
CA HIS A 378 6.50 2.30 -26.43
C HIS A 378 5.78 1.80 -25.17
N TYR A 379 5.63 0.47 -25.08
CA TYR A 379 4.76 -0.15 -24.09
C TYR A 379 5.18 0.10 -22.64
N ILE A 380 6.48 0.02 -22.34
CA ILE A 380 6.96 0.08 -20.94
C ILE A 380 6.57 1.41 -20.28
N ASP A 381 6.74 2.51 -21.02
CA ASP A 381 6.48 3.86 -20.51
C ASP A 381 5.01 4.29 -20.66
N HIS A 382 4.37 3.94 -21.79
CA HIS A 382 3.09 4.51 -22.19
C HIS A 382 1.93 3.51 -22.38
N GLY A 383 2.24 2.21 -22.46
CA GLY A 383 1.26 1.15 -22.71
C GLY A 383 0.95 0.26 -21.51
N ARG A 384 1.84 0.19 -20.52
CA ARG A 384 1.80 -0.78 -19.42
C ARG A 384 0.69 -0.47 -18.42
N GLU A 385 -0.24 -1.40 -18.27
CA GLU A 385 -1.40 -1.23 -17.39
C GLU A 385 -1.04 -1.21 -15.91
N LYS A 386 -1.79 -0.42 -15.12
CA LYS A 386 -1.54 -0.16 -13.68
C LYS A 386 -1.40 -1.46 -12.88
N ARG A 387 -2.18 -2.49 -13.20
CA ARG A 387 -2.18 -3.78 -12.50
C ARG A 387 -0.82 -4.46 -12.47
N PHE A 388 -0.04 -4.41 -13.56
CA PHE A 388 1.27 -5.07 -13.58
C PHE A 388 2.29 -4.38 -12.70
N LYS A 389 2.24 -3.04 -12.63
CA LYS A 389 3.06 -2.24 -11.71
C LYS A 389 2.73 -2.58 -10.25
N ILE A 390 1.45 -2.76 -9.92
CA ILE A 390 1.00 -3.20 -8.59
C ILE A 390 1.51 -4.62 -8.28
N PHE A 391 1.47 -5.53 -9.26
CA PHE A 391 1.97 -6.90 -9.06
C PHE A 391 3.49 -6.97 -8.90
N ASP A 392 4.25 -6.10 -9.57
CA ASP A 392 5.68 -5.93 -9.31
C ASP A 392 5.92 -5.54 -7.85
N LYS A 393 5.15 -4.57 -7.33
CA LYS A 393 5.21 -4.16 -5.91
C LYS A 393 4.91 -5.33 -4.97
N TRP A 394 3.80 -6.04 -5.18
CA TRP A 394 3.44 -7.19 -4.34
C TRP A 394 4.46 -8.32 -4.38
N TRP A 395 5.03 -8.59 -5.55
CA TRP A 395 6.06 -9.61 -5.73
C TRP A 395 7.36 -9.21 -5.03
N GLY A 396 7.77 -7.94 -5.11
CA GLY A 396 8.99 -7.42 -4.49
C GLY A 396 8.92 -7.32 -2.95
N GLU A 397 7.75 -7.01 -2.39
CA GLU A 397 7.54 -6.89 -0.94
C GLU A 397 7.41 -8.24 -0.21
N ARG A 398 7.45 -9.37 -0.94
CA ARG A 398 7.37 -10.69 -0.32
C ARG A 398 8.59 -10.93 0.56
N LYS A 399 8.39 -11.54 1.73
CA LYS A 399 9.50 -12.00 2.58
C LYS A 399 10.16 -13.21 1.91
N VAL A 400 11.19 -12.98 1.11
CA VAL A 400 12.06 -14.04 0.59
C VAL A 400 13.03 -14.36 1.73
N GLY A 401 13.13 -15.62 2.13
CA GLY A 401 14.29 -16.06 2.95
C GLY A 401 15.57 -15.89 2.13
N ASP A 402 16.75 -15.98 2.74
CA ASP A 402 18.05 -15.91 2.03
C ASP A 402 18.28 -17.14 1.11
N GLU A 403 17.35 -17.43 0.21
CA GLU A 403 17.52 -18.35 -0.88
C GLU A 403 18.18 -17.57 -2.01
N GLU A 404 19.51 -17.54 -1.98
CA GLU A 404 20.30 -17.27 -3.18
C GLU A 404 19.73 -18.15 -4.30
N SER A 405 19.23 -17.51 -5.36
CA SER A 405 18.64 -18.22 -6.48
C SER A 405 19.72 -19.07 -7.14
N LYS A 406 19.78 -20.36 -6.80
CA LYS A 406 20.68 -21.29 -7.46
C LYS A 406 20.47 -21.20 -8.98
N PRO A 407 21.56 -21.23 -9.77
CA PRO A 407 21.46 -21.12 -11.22
C PRO A 407 20.54 -22.22 -11.76
N ARG A 408 19.62 -21.84 -12.66
CA ARG A 408 18.64 -22.77 -13.21
C ARG A 408 19.32 -23.80 -14.09
N SER A 409 18.92 -25.07 -13.97
CA SER A 409 19.39 -26.13 -14.87
C SER A 409 18.63 -26.17 -16.19
N LYS A 410 17.36 -25.73 -16.20
CA LYS A 410 16.45 -25.71 -17.35
C LYS A 410 15.86 -24.32 -17.56
N TYR A 411 15.47 -24.02 -18.80
CA TYR A 411 14.70 -22.82 -19.15
C TYR A 411 13.43 -22.72 -18.30
N ALA A 412 13.04 -21.49 -18.01
CA ALA A 412 11.84 -21.21 -17.24
C ALA A 412 10.59 -21.64 -18.01
N GLY A 413 9.55 -22.09 -17.30
CA GLY A 413 8.25 -22.35 -17.95
C GLY A 413 7.59 -21.08 -18.50
N LEU A 414 7.91 -19.92 -17.90
CA LEU A 414 7.52 -18.58 -18.33
C LEU A 414 8.72 -17.65 -18.16
N THR A 415 8.94 -16.72 -19.10
CA THR A 415 10.01 -15.73 -19.00
C THR A 415 9.85 -14.91 -17.72
N GLN A 416 10.92 -14.77 -16.92
CA GLN A 416 10.85 -14.12 -15.61
C GLN A 416 10.70 -12.59 -15.69
N ASP A 417 11.20 -11.95 -16.75
CA ASP A 417 10.84 -10.57 -17.11
C ASP A 417 9.59 -10.59 -18.00
N SER A 418 8.46 -10.18 -17.46
CA SER A 418 7.21 -10.12 -18.21
C SER A 418 7.18 -9.02 -19.27
N CYS A 419 8.06 -8.02 -19.17
CA CYS A 419 8.24 -6.96 -20.16
C CYS A 419 9.31 -7.30 -21.22
N PHE A 420 9.89 -8.50 -21.19
CA PHE A 420 10.94 -8.91 -22.12
C PHE A 420 10.56 -8.64 -23.59
N TRP A 421 9.36 -9.04 -23.99
CA TRP A 421 8.89 -8.86 -25.36
C TRP A 421 8.72 -7.38 -25.76
N ALA A 422 8.39 -6.48 -24.83
CA ALA A 422 8.32 -5.05 -25.14
C ALA A 422 9.70 -4.50 -25.50
N ARG A 423 10.74 -4.93 -24.76
CA ARG A 423 12.13 -4.58 -25.05
C ARG A 423 12.61 -5.13 -26.39
N VAL A 424 12.17 -6.34 -26.77
CA VAL A 424 12.45 -6.92 -28.09
C VAL A 424 11.85 -6.06 -29.20
N GLU A 425 10.60 -5.62 -29.07
CA GLU A 425 9.94 -4.77 -30.07
C GLU A 425 10.63 -3.42 -30.20
N GLU A 426 10.98 -2.79 -29.08
CA GLU A 426 11.78 -1.56 -29.05
C GLU A 426 13.12 -1.75 -29.77
N ALA A 427 13.86 -2.82 -29.47
CA ALA A 427 15.14 -3.10 -30.09
C ALA A 427 15.05 -3.35 -31.60
N ARG A 428 13.98 -4.01 -32.08
CA ARG A 428 13.72 -4.21 -33.51
C ARG A 428 13.38 -2.91 -34.23
N GLU A 429 12.62 -2.02 -33.60
CA GLU A 429 12.32 -0.70 -34.14
C GLU A 429 13.59 0.16 -34.21
N LEU A 430 14.46 0.09 -33.19
CA LEU A 430 15.79 0.72 -33.23
C LEU A 430 16.64 0.21 -34.40
N ILE A 431 16.63 -1.09 -34.70
CA ILE A 431 17.32 -1.66 -35.87
C ILE A 431 16.81 -1.00 -37.16
N PHE A 432 15.49 -0.87 -37.32
CA PHE A 432 14.90 -0.24 -38.50
C PHE A 432 15.36 1.23 -38.64
N HIS A 433 15.42 1.97 -37.54
CA HIS A 433 15.92 3.34 -37.53
C HIS A 433 17.41 3.44 -37.86
N VAL A 434 18.25 2.53 -37.35
CA VAL A 434 19.70 2.50 -37.65
C VAL A 434 19.98 2.29 -39.13
N VAL A 435 19.17 1.49 -39.82
CA VAL A 435 19.32 1.24 -41.27
C VAL A 435 18.93 2.48 -42.09
N GLY A 436 18.00 3.30 -41.59
CA GLY A 436 17.54 4.53 -42.27
C GLY A 436 18.25 5.83 -41.87
N GLU A 437 19.07 5.84 -40.81
CA GLU A 437 19.68 7.06 -40.26
C GLU A 437 21.00 7.43 -40.97
N LEU A 438 21.09 8.67 -41.44
CA LEU A 438 22.26 9.22 -42.13
C LEU A 438 23.24 9.93 -41.16
N ASP A 439 22.76 10.40 -40.00
CA ASP A 439 23.57 11.09 -39.00
C ASP A 439 24.39 10.09 -38.17
N LEU A 440 25.72 10.21 -38.22
CA LEU A 440 26.67 9.33 -37.54
C LEU A 440 26.54 9.37 -36.00
N GLY A 441 26.28 10.54 -35.41
CA GLY A 441 26.17 10.71 -33.96
C GLY A 441 24.89 10.07 -33.41
N ARG A 442 23.76 10.28 -34.09
CA ARG A 442 22.49 9.63 -33.75
C ARG A 442 22.56 8.13 -33.96
N ARG A 443 23.21 7.68 -35.04
CA ARG A 443 23.43 6.26 -35.32
C ARG A 443 24.23 5.57 -34.22
N LEU A 444 25.30 6.18 -33.72
CA LEU A 444 26.08 5.63 -32.60
C LEU A 444 25.25 5.51 -31.31
N ALA A 445 24.45 6.52 -30.98
CA ALA A 445 23.57 6.48 -29.81
C ALA A 445 22.49 5.39 -29.90
N LEU A 446 21.98 5.11 -31.10
CA LEU A 446 21.04 4.00 -31.33
C LEU A 446 21.73 2.65 -31.21
N LEU A 447 22.96 2.50 -31.73
CA LEU A 447 23.75 1.28 -31.61
C LEU A 447 24.05 0.94 -30.14
N GLU A 448 24.43 1.93 -29.33
CA GLU A 448 24.68 1.74 -27.90
C GLU A 448 23.44 1.19 -27.17
N LYS A 449 22.24 1.67 -27.52
CA LYS A 449 20.98 1.15 -26.95
C LYS A 449 20.72 -0.30 -27.35
N ILE A 450 21.00 -0.67 -28.60
CA ILE A 450 20.83 -2.04 -29.09
C ILE A 450 21.84 -2.98 -28.40
N GLU A 451 23.09 -2.56 -28.24
CA GLU A 451 24.13 -3.32 -27.54
C GLU A 451 23.77 -3.56 -26.07
N LYS A 452 23.27 -2.53 -25.36
CA LYS A 452 22.75 -2.68 -23.99
C LYS A 452 21.61 -3.68 -23.91
N PHE A 453 20.70 -3.67 -24.88
CA PHE A 453 19.63 -4.66 -24.94
C PHE A 453 20.16 -6.08 -25.20
N GLU A 454 21.14 -6.25 -26.10
CA GLU A 454 21.75 -7.54 -26.39
C GLU A 454 22.49 -8.12 -25.19
N GLU A 455 23.24 -7.31 -24.44
CA GLU A 455 23.91 -7.72 -23.20
C GLU A 455 22.87 -8.18 -22.16
N TYR A 456 21.83 -7.38 -21.96
CA TYR A 456 20.69 -7.72 -21.10
C TYR A 456 20.05 -9.07 -21.51
N ALA A 457 19.69 -9.20 -22.79
CA ALA A 457 18.99 -10.37 -23.31
C ALA A 457 19.86 -11.63 -23.25
N SER A 458 21.16 -11.50 -23.51
CA SER A 458 22.12 -12.61 -23.40
C SER A 458 22.25 -13.07 -21.94
N GLY A 459 22.35 -12.13 -20.99
CA GLY A 459 22.44 -12.46 -19.57
C GLY A 459 21.24 -13.23 -19.02
N ILE A 460 20.00 -12.85 -19.39
CA ILE A 460 18.79 -13.58 -18.94
C ILE A 460 18.64 -14.95 -19.63
N VAL A 461 19.14 -15.08 -20.88
CA VAL A 461 19.16 -16.36 -21.61
C VAL A 461 20.16 -17.32 -20.98
N GLU A 462 21.36 -16.86 -20.65
CA GLU A 462 22.41 -17.62 -19.97
C GLU A 462 21.97 -18.12 -18.59
N LYS A 463 21.28 -17.25 -17.83
CA LYS A 463 20.65 -17.61 -16.55
C LYS A 463 19.45 -18.55 -16.70
N LYS A 464 19.02 -18.84 -17.93
CA LYS A 464 17.85 -19.66 -18.28
C LYS A 464 16.55 -19.13 -17.65
N GLU A 465 16.45 -17.81 -17.52
CA GLU A 465 15.27 -17.11 -17.00
C GLU A 465 14.20 -16.88 -18.08
N VAL A 466 14.56 -17.07 -19.34
CA VAL A 466 13.63 -17.05 -20.47
C VAL A 466 12.90 -18.38 -20.62
N SER A 467 11.72 -18.33 -21.24
CA SER A 467 10.99 -19.52 -21.67
C SER A 467 11.39 -19.96 -23.08
N ILE A 468 11.08 -21.21 -23.42
CA ILE A 468 11.46 -21.87 -24.67
C ILE A 468 10.94 -21.16 -25.93
N ASP A 469 9.84 -20.42 -25.82
CA ASP A 469 9.28 -19.61 -26.91
C ASP A 469 10.23 -18.50 -27.36
N VAL A 470 11.01 -17.92 -26.44
CA VAL A 470 12.03 -16.93 -26.77
C VAL A 470 13.11 -17.54 -27.67
N MET A 471 13.43 -18.81 -27.43
CA MET A 471 14.47 -19.57 -28.15
C MET A 471 13.95 -20.25 -29.43
N ALA A 472 12.67 -20.09 -29.76
CA ALA A 472 12.10 -20.68 -30.96
C ALA A 472 12.70 -20.03 -32.22
N LYS A 473 12.92 -20.83 -33.28
CA LYS A 473 13.68 -20.39 -34.47
C LYS A 473 13.08 -19.15 -35.15
N ASN A 474 11.75 -19.11 -35.25
CA ASN A 474 11.02 -18.04 -35.92
C ASN A 474 10.46 -16.98 -34.93
N SER A 475 10.93 -17.00 -33.68
CA SER A 475 10.52 -16.01 -32.68
C SER A 475 11.04 -14.62 -33.06
N SER A 476 10.33 -13.57 -32.65
CA SER A 476 10.77 -12.19 -32.88
C SER A 476 12.15 -11.90 -32.28
N TYR A 477 12.55 -12.59 -31.21
CA TYR A 477 13.88 -12.43 -30.62
C TYR A 477 14.97 -13.13 -31.44
N SER A 478 14.71 -14.34 -31.96
CA SER A 478 15.65 -15.04 -32.84
C SER A 478 15.89 -14.27 -34.13
N LEU A 479 14.82 -13.73 -34.74
CA LEU A 479 14.89 -12.87 -35.92
C LEU A 479 15.69 -11.59 -35.64
N PHE A 480 15.44 -10.93 -34.51
CA PHE A 480 16.25 -9.79 -34.07
C PHE A 480 17.74 -10.15 -33.98
N ARG A 481 18.08 -11.31 -33.42
CA ARG A 481 19.47 -11.75 -33.29
C ARG A 481 20.15 -11.97 -34.64
N GLU A 482 19.43 -12.49 -35.62
CA GLU A 482 19.94 -12.68 -36.98
C GLU A 482 20.13 -11.34 -37.70
N GLU A 483 19.12 -10.46 -37.66
CA GLU A 483 19.16 -9.10 -38.22
C GLU A 483 20.34 -8.31 -37.62
N TRP A 484 20.48 -8.33 -36.30
CA TRP A 484 21.54 -7.62 -35.58
C TRP A 484 22.93 -8.15 -35.90
N ARG A 485 23.10 -9.48 -36.01
CA ARG A 485 24.38 -10.10 -36.42
C ARG A 485 24.78 -9.66 -37.83
N GLY A 486 23.82 -9.55 -38.74
CA GLY A 486 24.03 -9.01 -40.08
C GLY A 486 24.55 -7.57 -40.04
N ILE A 487 23.89 -6.70 -39.28
CA ILE A 487 24.29 -5.28 -39.14
C ILE A 487 25.66 -5.14 -38.49
N LYS A 488 25.95 -5.88 -37.42
CA LYS A 488 27.28 -5.90 -36.78
C LYS A 488 28.38 -6.29 -37.76
N SER A 489 28.12 -7.28 -38.61
CA SER A 489 29.09 -7.72 -39.62
C SER A 489 29.35 -6.64 -40.66
N GLN A 490 28.32 -5.91 -41.09
CA GLN A 490 28.46 -4.77 -42.01
C GLN A 490 29.18 -3.58 -41.36
N LEU A 491 28.92 -3.31 -40.07
CA LEU A 491 29.59 -2.23 -39.34
C LEU A 491 31.08 -2.52 -39.13
N LYS A 492 31.45 -3.78 -38.83
CA LYS A 492 32.85 -4.22 -38.74
C LYS A 492 33.61 -4.04 -40.07
N LEU A 493 32.91 -4.09 -41.21
CA LEU A 493 33.49 -3.84 -42.53
C LEU A 493 33.63 -2.34 -42.87
N LEU A 494 32.82 -1.47 -42.25
CA LEU A 494 32.75 -0.03 -42.55
C LEU A 494 33.56 0.84 -41.58
N LEU A 495 33.79 0.38 -40.36
CA LEU A 495 34.60 1.07 -39.34
C LEU A 495 35.52 0.04 -38.66
N PRO A 496 36.83 0.02 -38.96
CA PRO A 496 37.77 -0.76 -38.16
C PRO A 496 37.94 -0.02 -36.82
N LEU A 497 37.05 -0.31 -35.87
CA LEU A 497 37.26 0.06 -34.47
C LEU A 497 38.39 -0.83 -33.92
N PRO A 498 39.45 -0.26 -33.32
CA PRO A 498 40.52 -1.05 -32.73
C PRO A 498 39.98 -1.74 -31.48
N GLY A 499 39.90 -3.07 -31.50
CA GLY A 499 39.53 -3.86 -30.32
C GLY A 499 38.95 -5.27 -30.55
N PHE A 500 38.65 -5.67 -31.78
CA PHE A 500 38.13 -7.02 -32.07
C PHE A 500 39.12 -7.85 -32.94
N GLN A 501 40.22 -8.26 -32.34
CA GLN A 501 41.02 -9.46 -32.63
C GLN A 501 41.33 -10.02 -31.24
N ASP A 502 41.03 -11.25 -30.83
CA ASP A 502 40.95 -12.54 -31.49
C ASP A 502 39.91 -13.42 -30.78
N GLU A 503 39.22 -14.28 -31.52
CA GLU A 503 38.91 -15.66 -31.09
C GLU A 503 38.29 -16.41 -32.28
N MET A 504 39.16 -16.72 -33.25
CA MET A 504 38.90 -17.75 -34.26
C MET A 504 40.22 -18.42 -34.64
N VAL A 505 40.86 -19.13 -33.70
CA VAL A 505 41.76 -20.27 -33.99
C VAL A 505 41.83 -21.19 -32.76
N GLN A 506 40.86 -22.12 -32.62
CA GLN A 506 41.05 -23.58 -32.49
C GLN A 506 39.74 -24.28 -32.10
#